data_AF-A0A1M4SYT3-F1
#
_entry.id   AF-A0A1M4SYT3-F1
#
_cell.length_a   1.000
_cell.length_b   1.000
_cell.length_c   1.000
_cell.angle_alpha   90.00
_cell.angle_beta   90.00
_cell.angle_gamma   90.00
#
_symmetry.space_group_name_H-M   'P 1'
#
loop_
_entity.id
_entity.type
_entity.pdbx_description
1 polymer ?
#
loop_
_entity_poly.entity_id
_entity_poly.type
_entity_poly.pdbx_seq_one_letter_code
_entity_poly.pdbx_strand_id
1 'polypeptide(L)'
;MNVIIYTRVSTTKEHQESSLNRQQELLYRWADELQAKVIQTISEQHSGYDLNRKGLYELLDNLKSGSIDAVFVQDETRLGRGEAKLAIIHQLNRYKCRIFSYQQGGELELDASDSTVLHIIAKVEELQRKMMNQKISWGMQRAIREKGYNPTRNLKNQGTGGREKKRVPVEQIVALKRKKLTYEEISATLKGFGYNVSRATVHRRYQEWLKNQQLEGAANDETTGKI
;
A
#
# COMPACT_ATOMS: atom_id res chain seq x y z
N MET A 1 10.05 5.72 22.15
CA MET A 1 10.43 5.99 20.74
C MET A 1 11.77 5.34 20.49
N ASN A 2 11.88 4.49 19.47
CA ASN A 2 13.10 3.83 19.04
C ASN A 2 13.80 4.70 17.99
N VAL A 3 15.06 5.06 18.23
CA VAL A 3 15.77 6.03 17.38
C VAL A 3 17.11 5.51 16.90
N ILE A 4 17.52 5.99 15.74
CA ILE A 4 18.89 5.86 15.25
C ILE A 4 19.56 7.22 15.33
N ILE A 5 20.74 7.28 15.93
CA ILE A 5 21.60 8.46 15.85
C ILE A 5 22.43 8.37 14.58
N TYR A 6 22.40 9.43 13.77
CA TYR A 6 23.14 9.49 12.53
C TYR A 6 24.04 10.73 12.48
N THR A 7 25.35 10.51 12.36
CA THR A 7 26.35 11.58 12.33
C THR A 7 27.24 11.48 11.09
N ARG A 8 27.62 12.64 10.56
CA ARG A 8 28.46 12.73 9.35
C ARG A 8 29.43 13.90 9.44
N VAL A 9 30.63 13.71 8.92
CA VAL A 9 31.60 14.77 8.65
C VAL A 9 32.15 14.60 7.23
N SER A 10 32.62 15.68 6.60
CA SER A 10 33.20 15.62 5.25
C SER A 10 34.70 15.33 5.33
N THR A 11 35.20 14.27 4.71
CA THR A 11 36.57 13.70 4.75
C THR A 11 37.83 14.62 4.66
N THR A 12 37.71 15.95 4.59
CA THR A 12 38.81 16.87 4.25
C THR A 12 39.69 17.37 5.41
N LYS A 13 39.52 16.95 6.68
CA LYS A 13 40.35 17.44 7.80
C LYS A 13 40.67 16.37 8.86
N GLU A 14 41.91 16.40 9.35
CA GLU A 14 42.48 15.49 10.35
C GLU A 14 41.82 15.58 11.76
N HIS A 15 41.07 16.64 12.06
CA HIS A 15 40.38 16.83 13.35
C HIS A 15 38.94 16.30 13.41
N GLN A 16 38.59 15.33 12.56
CA GLN A 16 37.19 14.95 12.35
C GLN A 16 36.66 13.89 13.31
N GLU A 17 37.52 13.06 13.89
CA GLU A 17 37.10 12.08 14.89
C GLU A 17 36.54 12.76 16.15
N SER A 18 37.20 13.83 16.63
CA SER A 18 36.70 14.62 17.76
C SER A 18 35.37 15.30 17.44
N SER A 19 35.16 15.70 16.19
CA SER A 19 33.92 16.33 15.73
C SER A 19 32.76 15.34 15.66
N LEU A 20 33.01 14.08 15.24
CA LEU A 20 32.00 13.03 15.24
C LEU A 20 31.61 12.62 16.66
N ASN A 21 32.59 12.41 17.54
CA ASN A 21 32.33 12.04 18.93
C ASN A 21 31.49 13.11 19.65
N ARG A 22 31.83 14.38 19.45
CA ARG A 22 31.02 15.49 19.99
C ARG A 22 29.58 15.50 19.47
N GLN A 23 29.37 15.19 18.18
CA GLN A 23 28.01 15.08 17.62
C GLN A 23 27.24 13.93 18.24
N GLN A 24 27.88 12.77 18.41
CA GLN A 24 27.26 11.61 19.03
C GLN A 24 26.88 11.91 20.48
N GLU A 25 27.81 12.40 21.31
CA GLU A 25 27.54 12.73 22.71
C GLU A 25 26.36 13.70 22.86
N LEU A 26 26.32 14.72 22.02
CA LEU A 26 25.24 15.70 22.01
C LEU A 26 23.89 15.04 21.66
N LEU A 27 23.85 14.18 20.65
CA LEU A 27 22.62 13.48 20.25
C LEU A 27 22.19 12.41 21.26
N TYR A 28 23.14 11.78 21.95
CA TYR A 28 22.84 10.86 23.05
C TYR A 28 22.18 11.58 24.23
N ARG A 29 22.71 12.74 24.63
CA ARG A 29 22.09 13.57 25.68
C ARG A 29 20.69 14.01 25.28
N TRP A 30 20.53 14.45 24.04
CA TRP A 30 19.23 14.85 23.54
C TRP A 30 18.22 13.68 23.46
N ALA A 31 18.69 12.48 23.11
CA ALA A 31 17.86 11.28 23.16
C ALA A 31 17.42 10.93 24.58
N ASP A 32 18.30 11.09 25.57
CA ASP A 32 17.98 10.89 26.99
C ASP A 32 16.94 11.90 27.49
N GLU A 33 17.12 13.19 27.15
CA GLU A 33 16.15 14.26 27.44
C GLU A 33 14.76 13.97 26.87
N LEU A 34 14.69 13.38 25.68
CA LEU A 34 13.45 13.00 25.00
C LEU A 34 12.93 11.60 25.39
N GLN A 35 13.60 10.92 26.33
CA GLN A 35 13.30 9.54 26.74
C GLN A 35 13.21 8.57 25.54
N ALA A 36 14.05 8.82 24.53
CA ALA A 36 14.16 8.02 23.33
C ALA A 36 15.18 6.89 23.53
N LYS A 37 14.83 5.68 23.07
CA LYS A 37 15.72 4.53 23.10
C LYS A 37 16.59 4.51 21.85
N VAL A 38 17.88 4.78 22.01
CA VAL A 38 18.84 4.65 20.91
C VAL A 38 19.07 3.18 20.61
N ILE A 39 18.64 2.73 19.43
CA ILE A 39 18.82 1.35 18.96
C ILE A 39 20.20 1.17 18.33
N GLN A 40 20.63 2.18 17.59
CA GLN A 40 21.90 2.15 16.89
C GLN A 40 22.43 3.57 16.66
N THR A 41 23.76 3.68 16.61
CA THR A 41 24.45 4.90 16.21
C THR A 41 25.29 4.61 14.98
N ILE A 42 25.09 5.42 13.94
CA ILE A 42 25.76 5.30 12.64
C ILE A 42 26.57 6.57 12.43
N SER A 43 27.86 6.40 12.11
CA SER A 43 28.79 7.51 11.93
C SER A 43 29.62 7.32 10.69
N GLU A 44 29.76 8.38 9.91
CA GLU A 44 30.43 8.31 8.62
C GLU A 44 31.25 9.55 8.29
N GLN A 45 32.36 9.31 7.59
CA GLN A 45 33.18 10.35 6.98
C GLN A 45 32.94 10.29 5.48
N HIS A 46 32.09 11.16 4.98
CA HIS A 46 31.70 11.15 3.58
C HIS A 46 31.25 12.53 3.09
N SER A 47 31.36 12.78 1.79
CA SER A 47 30.75 13.96 1.15
C SER A 47 29.23 13.91 1.29
N GLY A 48 28.61 15.04 1.63
CA GLY A 48 27.15 15.16 1.72
C GLY A 48 26.42 15.14 0.38
N TYR A 49 27.15 15.20 -0.75
CA TYR A 49 26.58 15.07 -2.09
C TYR A 49 26.51 13.62 -2.57
N ASP A 50 27.22 12.71 -1.91
CA ASP A 50 27.20 11.30 -2.30
C ASP A 50 25.99 10.58 -1.67
N LEU A 51 25.43 9.63 -2.41
CA LEU A 51 24.39 8.72 -1.95
C LEU A 51 24.93 7.30 -1.71
N ASN A 52 26.07 6.95 -2.29
CA ASN A 52 26.67 5.63 -2.17
C ASN A 52 27.48 5.50 -0.87
N ARG A 53 26.77 5.54 0.26
CA ARG A 53 27.37 5.62 1.60
C ARG A 53 26.98 4.41 2.43
N LYS A 54 27.98 3.71 2.95
CA LYS A 54 27.78 2.50 3.78
C LYS A 54 26.84 2.77 4.97
N GLY A 55 27.01 3.90 5.65
CA GLY A 55 26.16 4.30 6.77
C GLY A 55 24.70 4.57 6.36
N LEU A 56 24.46 5.18 5.20
CA LEU A 56 23.10 5.31 4.66
C LEU A 56 22.46 3.97 4.34
N TYR A 57 23.20 3.03 3.73
CA TYR A 57 22.66 1.71 3.45
C TYR A 57 22.26 0.98 4.74
N GLU A 58 23.13 1.03 5.75
CA GLU A 58 22.86 0.45 7.07
C GLU A 58 21.65 1.10 7.76
N LEU A 59 21.53 2.44 7.64
CA LEU A 59 20.35 3.16 8.12
C LEU A 59 19.08 2.63 7.45
N LEU A 60 19.05 2.59 6.11
CA LEU A 60 17.88 2.15 5.36
C LEU A 60 17.53 0.68 5.60
N ASP A 61 18.53 -0.18 5.82
CA ASP A 61 18.29 -1.59 6.09
C ASP A 61 17.66 -1.80 7.47
N ASN A 62 18.11 -1.06 8.48
CA ASN A 62 17.48 -1.05 9.80
C ASN A 62 16.02 -0.58 9.75
N LEU A 63 15.69 0.40 8.89
CA LEU A 63 14.32 0.89 8.74
C LEU A 63 13.38 -0.16 8.14
N LYS A 64 13.86 -1.07 7.29
CA LYS A 64 13.03 -2.15 6.74
C LYS A 64 12.51 -3.10 7.80
N SER A 65 13.23 -3.26 8.92
CA SER A 65 12.80 -4.10 10.05
C SER A 65 11.57 -3.55 10.79
N GLY A 66 11.19 -2.29 10.52
CA GLY A 66 9.99 -1.65 11.07
C GLY A 66 10.05 -1.29 12.55
N SER A 67 11.22 -1.42 13.20
CA SER A 67 11.38 -1.20 14.64
C SER A 67 11.88 0.20 15.01
N ILE A 68 12.09 1.09 14.03
CA ILE A 68 12.67 2.42 14.21
C ILE A 68 11.61 3.47 13.91
N ASP A 69 11.41 4.40 14.85
CA ASP A 69 10.43 5.47 14.75
C ASP A 69 11.03 6.75 14.14
N ALA A 70 12.29 7.04 14.48
CA ALA A 70 12.94 8.28 14.07
C ALA A 70 14.47 8.18 13.89
N VAL A 71 15.02 9.11 13.11
CA VAL A 71 16.47 9.34 12.99
C VAL A 71 16.82 10.68 13.61
N PHE A 72 17.81 10.68 14.49
CA PHE A 72 18.33 11.87 15.15
C PHE A 72 19.59 12.34 14.45
N VAL A 73 19.58 13.60 14.03
CA VAL A 73 20.71 14.26 13.38
C VAL A 73 20.97 15.61 14.04
N GLN A 74 22.21 16.09 13.95
CA GLN A 74 22.55 17.42 14.46
C GLN A 74 21.84 18.51 13.64
N ASP A 75 21.90 18.37 12.31
CA ASP A 75 21.35 19.30 11.32
C ASP A 75 21.09 18.55 10.00
N GLU A 76 20.32 19.17 9.09
CA GLU A 76 19.97 18.57 7.80
C GLU A 76 21.17 18.26 6.88
N THR A 77 22.27 19.00 7.04
CA THR A 77 23.47 18.81 6.22
C THR A 77 24.20 17.52 6.56
N ARG A 78 23.90 16.92 7.72
CA ARG A 78 24.40 15.58 8.09
C ARG A 78 23.80 14.50 7.22
N LEU A 79 22.51 14.61 6.89
CA LEU A 79 21.86 13.69 5.96
C LEU A 79 22.41 13.85 4.56
N GLY A 80 22.51 15.07 4.03
CA GLY A 80 23.07 15.31 2.70
C GLY A 80 23.04 16.78 2.31
N ARG A 81 23.37 17.08 1.05
CA ARG A 81 23.30 18.43 0.47
C ARG A 81 22.65 18.38 -0.91
N GLY A 82 21.92 19.45 -1.26
CA GLY A 82 21.23 19.57 -2.56
C GLY A 82 20.29 18.40 -2.82
N GLU A 83 20.36 17.84 -4.03
CA GLU A 83 19.52 16.72 -4.46
C GLU A 83 19.69 15.47 -3.58
N ALA A 84 20.90 15.22 -3.07
CA ALA A 84 21.15 14.07 -2.19
C ALA A 84 20.35 14.17 -0.88
N LYS A 85 20.21 15.39 -0.33
CA LYS A 85 19.40 15.64 0.87
C LYS A 85 17.94 15.22 0.63
N LEU A 86 17.36 15.71 -0.47
CA LEU A 86 15.98 15.41 -0.85
C LEU A 86 15.75 13.92 -1.10
N ALA A 87 16.66 13.26 -1.79
CA ALA A 87 16.58 11.83 -2.05
C ALA A 87 16.54 11.01 -0.74
N ILE A 88 17.36 11.37 0.25
CA ILE A 88 17.42 10.68 1.54
C ILE A 88 16.14 10.92 2.33
N ILE A 89 15.71 12.17 2.44
CA ILE A 89 14.46 12.52 3.15
C ILE A 89 13.27 11.80 2.53
N HIS A 90 13.19 11.76 1.19
CA HIS A 90 12.14 11.01 0.48
C HIS A 90 12.12 9.53 0.86
N GLN A 91 13.30 8.89 0.93
CA GLN A 91 13.40 7.49 1.34
C GLN A 91 13.00 7.28 2.81
N LEU A 92 13.45 8.14 3.72
CA LEU A 92 13.08 8.06 5.14
C LEU A 92 11.56 8.20 5.32
N ASN A 93 10.94 9.16 4.62
CA ASN A 93 9.49 9.36 4.61
C ASN A 93 8.74 8.14 4.06
N ARG A 94 9.28 7.47 3.02
CA ARG A 94 8.70 6.25 2.46
C ARG A 94 8.67 5.10 3.48
N TYR A 95 9.67 5.01 4.35
CA TYR A 95 9.69 4.07 5.47
C TYR A 95 8.89 4.56 6.69
N LYS A 96 8.20 5.70 6.59
CA LYS A 96 7.47 6.36 7.69
C LYS A 96 8.36 6.69 8.90
N CYS A 97 9.66 6.87 8.66
CA CYS A 97 10.60 7.25 9.69
C CYS A 97 10.66 8.78 9.77
N ARG A 98 10.45 9.32 10.98
CA ARG A 98 10.56 10.76 11.23
C ARG A 98 12.04 11.15 11.32
N ILE A 99 12.33 12.42 11.06
CA ILE A 99 13.69 12.96 11.14
C ILE A 99 13.67 14.04 12.21
N PHE A 100 14.57 13.97 13.17
CA PHE A 100 14.69 14.95 14.24
C PHE A 100 16.03 15.67 14.15
N SER A 101 15.98 17.00 14.14
CA SER A 101 17.14 17.88 14.06
C SER A 101 17.36 18.55 15.39
N TYR A 102 18.54 18.33 15.98
CA TYR A 102 18.90 18.99 17.25
C TYR A 102 18.90 20.52 17.12
N GLN A 103 19.42 21.05 16.00
CA GLN A 103 19.46 22.51 15.79
C GLN A 103 18.07 23.15 15.71
N GLN A 104 17.06 22.42 15.25
CA GLN A 104 15.67 22.90 15.23
C GLN A 104 14.91 22.55 16.53
N GLY A 105 15.51 21.73 17.40
CA GLY A 105 14.89 21.32 18.67
C GLY A 105 13.70 20.38 18.51
N GLY A 106 13.56 19.69 17.38
CA GLY A 106 12.38 18.90 17.08
C GLY A 106 12.45 18.12 15.78
N GLU A 107 11.28 17.79 15.23
CA GLU A 107 11.16 17.19 13.90
C GLU A 107 11.69 18.15 12.84
N LEU A 108 12.39 17.60 11.83
CA LEU A 108 13.00 18.38 10.77
C LEU A 108 11.92 19.08 9.95
N GLU A 109 11.86 20.39 10.06
CA GLU A 109 11.03 21.23 9.20
C GLU A 109 11.79 21.53 7.92
N LEU A 110 11.17 21.14 6.80
CA LEU A 110 11.69 21.41 5.47
C LEU A 110 11.26 22.80 5.02
N ASP A 111 12.13 23.46 4.25
CA ASP A 111 11.74 24.70 3.60
C ASP A 111 10.66 24.46 2.52
N ALA A 112 10.04 25.55 2.07
CA ALA A 112 8.96 25.48 1.09
C ALA A 112 9.43 24.90 -0.25
N SER A 113 10.69 25.12 -0.63
CA SER A 113 11.27 24.63 -1.87
C SER A 113 11.44 23.11 -1.84
N ASP A 114 12.08 22.59 -0.80
CA ASP A 114 12.31 21.16 -0.58
C ASP A 114 11.00 20.39 -0.44
N SER A 115 10.06 20.93 0.33
CA SER A 115 8.71 20.35 0.48
C SER A 115 7.97 20.26 -0.85
N THR A 116 8.04 21.32 -1.68
CA THR A 116 7.42 21.33 -3.02
C THR A 116 8.05 20.28 -3.93
N VAL A 117 9.38 20.15 -3.93
CA VAL A 117 10.08 19.14 -4.74
C VAL A 117 9.68 17.73 -4.33
N LEU A 118 9.59 17.44 -3.02
CA LEU A 118 9.13 16.14 -2.54
C LEU A 118 7.70 15.82 -2.97
N HIS A 119 6.79 16.79 -2.91
CA HIS A 119 5.43 16.63 -3.42
C HIS A 119 5.40 16.33 -4.92
N ILE A 120 6.25 16.99 -5.72
CA ILE A 120 6.37 16.73 -7.16
C ILE A 120 6.87 15.30 -7.39
N ILE A 121 7.92 14.87 -6.68
CA ILE A 121 8.45 13.50 -6.79
C ILE A 121 7.36 12.47 -6.46
N ALA A 122 6.66 12.65 -5.33
CA ALA A 122 5.57 11.76 -4.93
C ALA A 122 4.46 11.69 -6.01
N LYS A 123 4.13 12.84 -6.62
CA LYS A 123 3.14 12.89 -7.70
C LYS A 123 3.62 12.17 -8.96
N VAL A 124 4.87 12.36 -9.35
CA VAL A 124 5.48 11.67 -10.50
C VAL A 124 5.45 10.15 -10.29
N GLU A 125 5.78 9.66 -9.09
CA GLU A 125 5.69 8.23 -8.79
C GLU A 125 4.25 7.69 -8.89
N GLU A 126 3.26 8.45 -8.43
CA GLU A 126 1.84 8.10 -8.56
C GLU A 126 1.44 7.96 -10.05
N LEU A 127 1.86 8.92 -10.88
CA LEU A 127 1.60 8.91 -12.32
C LEU A 127 2.29 7.73 -13.01
N GLN A 128 3.55 7.44 -12.68
CA GLN A 128 4.28 6.30 -13.21
C GLN A 128 3.57 4.98 -12.87
N ARG A 129 3.10 4.81 -11.63
CA ARG A 129 2.31 3.64 -11.21
C ARG A 129 1.03 3.50 -12.02
N LYS A 130 0.29 4.59 -12.25
CA LYS A 130 -0.92 4.60 -13.08
C LYS A 130 -0.63 4.21 -14.52
N MET A 131 0.40 4.79 -15.13
CA MET A 131 0.83 4.46 -16.48
C MET A 131 1.23 2.99 -16.61
N MET A 132 1.96 2.44 -15.63
CA MET A 132 2.34 1.04 -15.63
C MET A 132 1.12 0.13 -15.58
N ASN A 133 0.15 0.41 -14.70
CA ASN A 133 -1.10 -0.34 -14.61
C ASN A 133 -1.92 -0.27 -15.90
N GLN A 134 -1.96 0.90 -16.55
CA GLN A 134 -2.61 1.07 -17.85
C GLN A 134 -1.92 0.23 -18.94
N LYS A 135 -0.58 0.26 -19.01
CA LYS A 135 0.17 -0.58 -19.95
C LYS A 135 -0.10 -2.07 -19.75
N ILE A 136 -0.13 -2.54 -18.49
CA ILE A 136 -0.47 -3.93 -18.15
C ILE A 136 -1.90 -4.24 -18.62
N SER A 137 -2.86 -3.35 -18.32
CA SER A 137 -4.26 -3.51 -18.74
C SER A 137 -4.41 -3.61 -20.25
N TRP A 138 -3.74 -2.74 -21.02
CA TRP A 138 -3.76 -2.78 -22.48
C TRP A 138 -3.13 -4.06 -23.03
N GLY A 139 -1.98 -4.47 -22.49
CA GLY A 139 -1.34 -5.73 -22.86
C GLY A 139 -2.25 -6.94 -22.60
N MET A 140 -2.94 -6.95 -21.47
CA MET A 140 -3.92 -7.98 -21.11
C MET A 140 -5.11 -8.01 -22.08
N GLN A 141 -5.73 -6.85 -22.34
CA GLN A 141 -6.86 -6.74 -23.27
C GLN A 141 -6.48 -7.19 -24.68
N ARG A 142 -5.28 -6.81 -25.14
CA ARG A 142 -4.74 -7.26 -26.42
C ARG A 142 -4.55 -8.77 -26.46
N ALA A 143 -3.97 -9.36 -25.43
CA ALA A 143 -3.77 -10.81 -25.34
C ALA A 143 -5.10 -11.58 -25.34
N ILE A 144 -6.13 -11.08 -24.64
CA ILE A 144 -7.48 -11.67 -24.65
C ILE A 144 -8.06 -11.63 -26.07
N ARG A 145 -8.05 -10.45 -26.71
CA ARG A 145 -8.69 -10.23 -28.01
C ARG A 145 -7.97 -10.95 -29.15
N GLU A 146 -6.65 -10.87 -29.21
CA GLU A 146 -5.87 -11.37 -30.35
C GLU A 146 -5.43 -12.83 -30.16
N LYS A 147 -5.14 -13.25 -28.93
CA LYS A 147 -4.54 -14.56 -28.64
C LYS A 147 -5.47 -15.50 -27.86
N GLY A 148 -6.72 -15.08 -27.60
CA GLY A 148 -7.67 -15.86 -26.79
C GLY A 148 -7.19 -16.12 -25.35
N TYR A 149 -6.28 -15.28 -24.85
CA TYR A 149 -5.70 -15.46 -23.52
C TYR A 149 -6.79 -15.37 -22.44
N ASN A 150 -6.87 -16.36 -21.54
CA ASN A 150 -7.83 -16.35 -20.44
C ASN A 150 -7.13 -16.06 -19.10
N PRO A 151 -7.30 -14.85 -18.52
CA PRO A 151 -6.61 -14.44 -17.29
C PRO A 151 -6.98 -15.28 -16.07
N THR A 152 -8.17 -15.92 -16.08
CA THR A 152 -8.62 -16.76 -14.97
C THR A 152 -7.72 -17.96 -14.73
N ARG A 153 -6.98 -18.40 -15.75
CA ARG A 153 -6.02 -19.51 -15.66
C ARG A 153 -4.83 -19.23 -14.74
N ASN A 154 -4.51 -17.95 -14.48
CA ASN A 154 -3.40 -17.53 -13.61
C ASN A 154 -3.77 -17.33 -12.13
N LEU A 155 -5.04 -17.51 -11.78
CA LEU A 155 -5.48 -17.40 -10.39
C LEU A 155 -5.02 -18.66 -9.64
N LYS A 156 -4.12 -18.51 -8.66
CA LYS A 156 -3.62 -19.62 -7.80
C LYS A 156 -4.73 -20.30 -6.98
N ASN A 157 -5.86 -19.62 -6.76
CA ASN A 157 -7.01 -20.10 -5.98
C ASN A 157 -8.21 -20.45 -6.87
N GLN A 158 -7.99 -21.14 -8.00
CA GLN A 158 -9.09 -21.76 -8.73
C GLN A 158 -9.78 -22.80 -7.84
N GLY A 159 -10.93 -22.46 -7.28
CA GLY A 159 -11.77 -23.36 -6.48
C GLY A 159 -11.73 -23.14 -4.96
N THR A 160 -10.72 -22.48 -4.40
CA THR A 160 -10.65 -22.18 -2.95
C THR A 160 -11.14 -20.77 -2.58
N GLY A 161 -11.22 -19.87 -3.57
CA GLY A 161 -11.62 -18.47 -3.41
C GLY A 161 -13.06 -18.21 -3.84
N GLY A 162 -14.01 -18.68 -3.04
CA GLY A 162 -15.43 -18.37 -3.18
C GLY A 162 -16.22 -19.23 -2.21
N ARG A 163 -17.19 -18.66 -1.48
CA ARG A 163 -18.17 -19.50 -0.77
C ARG A 163 -18.72 -20.48 -1.81
N GLU A 164 -18.59 -21.78 -1.59
CA GLU A 164 -19.23 -22.79 -2.43
C GLU A 164 -20.64 -22.31 -2.75
N LYS A 165 -21.00 -22.26 -4.03
CA LYS A 165 -22.36 -21.90 -4.43
C LYS A 165 -23.28 -22.92 -3.77
N LYS A 166 -23.86 -22.58 -2.63
CA LYS A 166 -24.85 -23.43 -1.96
C LYS A 166 -25.88 -23.81 -3.02
N ARG A 167 -26.06 -25.12 -3.23
CA ARG A 167 -27.09 -25.63 -4.14
C ARG A 167 -28.43 -25.30 -3.50
N VAL A 168 -29.05 -24.22 -3.94
CA VAL A 168 -30.35 -23.76 -3.47
C VAL A 168 -31.36 -24.02 -4.59
N PRO A 169 -32.51 -24.64 -4.31
CA PRO A 169 -33.54 -24.87 -5.33
C PRO A 169 -34.17 -23.53 -5.75
N VAL A 170 -33.79 -23.03 -6.93
CA VAL A 170 -34.31 -21.74 -7.45
C VAL A 170 -35.80 -21.84 -7.75
N GLU A 171 -36.26 -23.00 -8.25
CA GLU A 171 -37.67 -23.27 -8.53
C GLU A 171 -38.55 -23.14 -7.28
N GLN A 172 -38.07 -23.62 -6.13
CA GLN A 172 -38.80 -23.50 -4.85
C GLN A 172 -38.84 -22.03 -4.38
N ILE A 173 -37.77 -21.27 -4.56
CA ILE A 173 -37.75 -19.83 -4.25
C ILE A 173 -38.83 -19.11 -5.08
N VAL A 174 -38.91 -19.39 -6.38
CA VAL A 174 -39.90 -18.78 -7.28
C VAL A 174 -41.32 -19.20 -6.91
N ALA A 175 -41.55 -20.48 -6.62
CA ALA A 175 -42.86 -20.99 -6.21
C ALA A 175 -43.35 -20.35 -4.90
N LEU A 176 -42.48 -20.23 -3.88
CA LEU A 176 -42.81 -19.57 -2.62
C LEU A 176 -43.00 -18.05 -2.81
N LYS A 177 -42.26 -17.43 -3.73
CA LYS A 177 -42.43 -16.01 -4.05
C LYS A 177 -43.75 -15.73 -4.77
N ARG A 178 -44.20 -16.62 -5.66
CA ARG A 178 -45.52 -16.56 -6.30
C ARG A 178 -46.67 -16.72 -5.31
N LYS A 179 -46.47 -17.48 -4.23
CA LYS A 179 -47.38 -17.57 -3.07
C LYS A 179 -47.35 -16.32 -2.16
N LYS A 180 -46.70 -15.23 -2.59
CA LYS A 180 -46.57 -13.92 -1.90
C LYS A 180 -45.78 -13.94 -0.59
N LEU A 181 -44.95 -14.95 -0.33
CA LEU A 181 -44.06 -14.93 0.84
C LEU A 181 -42.96 -13.86 0.70
N THR A 182 -42.54 -13.33 1.85
CA THR A 182 -41.40 -12.42 1.99
C THR A 182 -40.08 -13.18 1.86
N TYR A 183 -39.00 -12.46 1.56
CA TYR A 183 -37.68 -13.10 1.43
C TYR A 183 -37.18 -13.70 2.75
N GLU A 184 -37.68 -13.20 3.89
CA GLU A 184 -37.36 -13.72 5.22
C GLU A 184 -38.07 -15.05 5.47
N GLU A 185 -39.37 -15.12 5.19
CA GLU A 185 -40.17 -16.35 5.29
C GLU A 185 -39.67 -17.44 4.35
N ILE A 186 -39.29 -17.07 3.11
CA ILE A 186 -38.69 -18.02 2.15
C ILE A 186 -37.36 -18.56 2.69
N SER A 187 -36.53 -17.71 3.30
CA SER A 187 -35.27 -18.15 3.89
C SER A 187 -35.49 -19.07 5.10
N ALA A 188 -36.48 -18.79 5.94
CA ALA A 188 -36.85 -19.62 7.10
C ALA A 188 -37.39 -20.98 6.65
N THR A 189 -38.24 -20.98 5.63
CA THR A 189 -38.81 -22.20 5.02
C THR A 189 -37.72 -23.09 4.44
N LEU A 190 -36.79 -22.52 3.66
CA LEU A 190 -35.68 -23.27 3.06
C LEU A 190 -34.69 -23.78 4.11
N LYS A 191 -34.49 -23.05 5.22
CA LYS A 191 -33.73 -23.56 6.37
C LYS A 191 -34.41 -24.78 7.01
N GLY A 192 -35.74 -24.78 7.11
CA GLY A 192 -36.52 -25.95 7.57
C GLY A 192 -36.34 -27.19 6.69
N PHE A 193 -36.12 -27.01 5.39
CA PHE A 193 -35.78 -28.09 4.45
C PHE A 193 -34.29 -28.47 4.41
N GLY A 194 -33.48 -27.96 5.35
CA GLY A 194 -32.05 -28.29 5.44
C GLY A 194 -31.12 -27.41 4.58
N TYR A 195 -31.65 -26.39 3.88
CA TYR A 195 -30.82 -25.45 3.13
C TYR A 195 -30.38 -24.27 4.00
N ASN A 196 -29.09 -24.17 4.29
CA ASN A 196 -28.55 -23.03 5.02
C ASN A 196 -28.46 -21.77 4.13
N VAL A 197 -29.57 -21.07 3.93
CA VAL A 197 -29.66 -19.87 3.07
C VAL A 197 -29.97 -18.61 3.86
N SER A 198 -29.34 -17.50 3.49
CA SER A 198 -29.67 -16.18 4.04
C SER A 198 -30.72 -15.47 3.17
N ARG A 199 -31.43 -14.50 3.75
CA ARG A 199 -32.31 -13.58 3.01
C ARG A 199 -31.62 -13.01 1.77
N ALA A 200 -30.37 -12.56 1.90
CA ALA A 200 -29.58 -12.02 0.80
C ALA A 200 -29.31 -13.05 -0.30
N THR A 201 -29.11 -14.33 0.07
CA THR A 201 -28.94 -15.42 -0.90
C THR A 201 -30.22 -15.68 -1.68
N VAL A 202 -31.38 -15.69 -1.02
CA VAL A 202 -32.69 -15.89 -1.66
C VAL A 202 -33.00 -14.73 -2.62
N HIS A 203 -32.81 -13.49 -2.16
CA HIS A 203 -33.03 -12.30 -2.99
C HIS A 203 -32.15 -12.30 -4.24
N ARG A 204 -30.83 -12.55 -4.08
CA ARG A 204 -29.89 -12.62 -5.20
C ARG A 204 -30.29 -13.69 -6.23
N ARG A 205 -30.64 -14.91 -5.78
CA ARG A 205 -31.05 -16.02 -6.66
C ARG A 205 -32.35 -15.71 -7.43
N TYR A 206 -33.29 -15.04 -6.77
CA TYR A 206 -34.55 -14.62 -7.43
C TYR A 206 -34.31 -13.52 -8.48
N GLN A 207 -33.43 -12.56 -8.19
CA GLN A 207 -33.04 -11.51 -9.16
C GLN A 207 -32.24 -12.08 -10.35
N GLU A 208 -31.33 -13.03 -10.10
CA GLU A 208 -30.64 -13.77 -11.16
C GLU A 208 -31.64 -14.49 -12.09
N TRP A 209 -32.68 -15.12 -11.51
CA TRP A 209 -33.75 -15.77 -12.29
C TRP A 209 -34.58 -14.78 -13.12
N LEU A 210 -34.99 -13.64 -12.54
CA LEU A 210 -35.72 -12.59 -13.26
C LEU A 210 -34.93 -12.04 -14.45
N LYS A 211 -33.63 -11.80 -14.24
CA LYS A 211 -32.75 -11.30 -15.29
C LYS A 211 -32.59 -12.32 -16.43
N ASN A 212 -32.47 -13.60 -16.10
CA ASN A 212 -32.40 -14.66 -17.11
C ASN A 212 -33.72 -14.80 -17.89
N GLN A 213 -34.88 -14.68 -17.25
CA GLN A 213 -36.16 -14.67 -17.96
C GLN A 213 -36.33 -13.46 -18.90
N GLN A 214 -35.87 -12.28 -18.50
CA GLN A 214 -35.89 -11.09 -19.37
C GLN A 214 -34.99 -11.25 -20.59
N LEU A 215 -33.83 -11.89 -20.42
CA LEU A 215 -32.90 -12.19 -21.52
C LEU A 215 -33.47 -13.26 -22.48
N GLU A 216 -34.14 -14.29 -21.96
CA GLU A 216 -34.81 -15.32 -22.77
C GLU A 216 -36.05 -14.78 -23.50
N GLY A 217 -36.81 -13.87 -22.88
CA GLY A 217 -37.94 -13.19 -23.53
C GLY A 217 -37.51 -12.29 -24.69
N ALA A 218 -36.44 -11.51 -24.52
CA ALA A 218 -35.90 -10.65 -25.58
C ALA A 218 -35.35 -11.45 -26.79
N ALA A 219 -34.77 -12.63 -26.56
CA ALA A 219 -34.29 -13.50 -27.63
C ALA A 219 -35.43 -14.17 -28.43
N ASN A 220 -36.57 -14.46 -27.79
CA ASN A 220 -37.72 -15.07 -28.46
C ASN A 220 -38.52 -14.06 -29.30
N ASP A 221 -38.58 -12.79 -28.90
CA ASP A 221 -39.22 -11.72 -29.70
C ASP A 221 -38.45 -11.41 -30.99
N GLU A 222 -37.11 -11.47 -30.98
CA GLU A 222 -36.30 -11.30 -32.20
C GLU A 222 -36.46 -12.45 -33.20
N THR A 223 -36.83 -13.65 -32.74
CA THR A 223 -36.98 -14.84 -33.59
C THR A 223 -38.38 -14.92 -34.21
N THR A 224 -39.39 -14.32 -33.57
CA THR A 224 -40.80 -14.37 -34.02
C THR A 224 -41.16 -13.24 -34.99
N GLY A 225 -40.34 -12.18 -35.07
CA GLY A 225 -40.48 -11.07 -36.04
C GLY A 225 -39.94 -11.34 -37.46
N LYS A 226 -39.51 -12.57 -37.76
CA LYS A 226 -39.09 -13.02 -39.10
C LYS A 226 -39.96 -14.19 -39.58
N ILE A 227 -41.26 -13.97 -39.75
CA ILE A 227 -42.12 -14.76 -40.65
C ILE A 227 -43.04 -13.77 -41.35
#